data_AF-A0A7J3XCY9-F1
#
_entry.id   AF-A0A7J3XCY9-F1
#
_cell.length_a   1.000
_cell.length_b   1.000
_cell.length_c   1.000
_cell.angle_alpha   90.00
_cell.angle_beta   90.00
_cell.angle_gamma   90.00
#
_symmetry.space_group_name_H-M   'P 1'
#
loop_
_entity.id
_entity.type
_entity.pdbx_description
1 polymer ?
#
loop_
_entity_poly.entity_id
_entity_poly.type
_entity_poly.pdbx_seq_one_letter_code
_entity_poly.pdbx_strand_id
1 'polypeptide(L)'
;MVNYDRCAGCGFCLTVSTCHSPGRCVGCLSCYWACPYEARELIESPLDGENSVTVYVDGRPFKVPGNVTVAKALEYLGFRFDPPGSRGLSLACRTSGCWACALVIDGGLERTCVTPVRDGMRVELDASRYRPLRIVHGPEPHVVGGKGTP
;
A
#
# COMPACT_ATOMS: atom_id res chain seq x y z
N MET A 1 -7.06 -8.48 -11.47
CA MET A 1 -6.93 -9.88 -11.95
C MET A 1 -5.60 -10.02 -12.70
N VAL A 2 -5.16 -11.24 -13.04
CA VAL A 2 -4.01 -11.44 -13.96
C VAL A 2 -4.57 -11.83 -15.32
N ASN A 3 -4.19 -11.10 -16.35
CA ASN A 3 -4.37 -11.49 -17.75
C ASN A 3 -3.19 -12.41 -18.13
N TYR A 4 -3.47 -13.70 -18.29
CA TYR A 4 -2.43 -14.70 -18.57
C TYR A 4 -1.88 -14.62 -20.00
N ASP A 5 -2.62 -14.05 -20.96
CA ASP A 5 -2.14 -13.85 -22.32
C ASP A 5 -1.04 -12.78 -22.40
N ARG A 6 -1.06 -11.82 -21.46
CA ARG A 6 -0.03 -10.77 -21.33
C ARG A 6 1.06 -11.11 -20.31
N CYS A 7 0.82 -12.12 -19.46
CA CYS A 7 1.71 -12.41 -18.34
C CYS A 7 2.97 -13.15 -18.82
N ALA A 8 4.13 -12.48 -18.77
CA ALA A 8 5.42 -13.09 -19.10
C ALA A 8 5.99 -14.01 -18.00
N GLY A 9 5.26 -14.28 -16.90
CA GLY A 9 5.74 -15.14 -15.81
C GLY A 9 6.94 -14.59 -15.02
N CYS A 10 7.24 -13.28 -15.11
CA CYS A 10 8.45 -12.67 -14.54
C CYS A 10 8.53 -12.65 -13.00
N GLY A 11 7.44 -12.95 -12.29
CA GLY A 11 7.42 -13.00 -10.82
C GLY A 11 7.48 -11.64 -10.10
N PHE A 12 7.60 -10.51 -10.79
CA PHE A 12 7.79 -9.18 -10.18
C PHE A 12 6.70 -8.81 -9.15
N CYS A 13 5.45 -9.12 -9.45
CA CYS A 13 4.31 -8.89 -8.55
C CYS A 13 4.17 -9.89 -7.38
N LEU A 14 5.08 -10.87 -7.30
CA LEU A 14 5.16 -11.84 -6.21
C LEU A 14 6.35 -11.51 -5.30
N THR A 15 7.47 -11.06 -5.88
CA THR A 15 8.75 -10.88 -5.18
C THR A 15 9.09 -9.43 -4.86
N VAL A 16 8.68 -8.47 -5.70
CA VAL A 16 9.04 -7.05 -5.54
C VAL A 16 7.82 -6.23 -5.13
N SER A 17 6.74 -6.28 -5.92
CA SER A 17 5.45 -5.64 -5.61
C SER A 17 4.48 -6.66 -5.02
N THR A 18 4.84 -7.22 -3.88
CA THR A 18 4.07 -8.27 -3.21
C THR A 18 2.70 -7.75 -2.77
N CYS A 19 1.65 -8.55 -3.03
CA CYS A 19 0.30 -8.22 -2.60
C CYS A 19 0.13 -8.43 -1.08
N HIS A 20 -0.29 -7.39 -0.37
CA HIS A 20 -0.60 -7.46 1.07
C HIS A 20 -2.01 -7.95 1.38
N SER A 21 -2.83 -8.24 0.36
CA SER A 21 -4.21 -8.73 0.51
C SER A 21 -4.58 -9.78 -0.54
N PRO A 22 -3.88 -10.93 -0.59
CA PRO A 22 -4.04 -11.92 -1.66
C PRO A 22 -5.41 -12.62 -1.65
N GLY A 23 -6.03 -12.77 -0.47
CA GLY A 23 -7.36 -13.40 -0.35
C GLY A 23 -8.52 -12.49 -0.76
N ARG A 24 -8.31 -11.16 -0.74
CA ARG A 24 -9.35 -10.18 -1.07
C ARG A 24 -8.73 -8.85 -1.50
N CYS A 25 -8.86 -8.48 -2.77
CA CYS A 25 -8.30 -7.24 -3.27
C CYS A 25 -8.90 -6.02 -2.55
N VAL A 26 -8.03 -5.11 -2.07
CA VAL A 26 -8.44 -3.85 -1.42
C VAL A 26 -8.24 -2.61 -2.31
N GLY A 27 -7.97 -2.83 -3.60
CA GLY A 27 -7.85 -1.75 -4.58
C GLY A 27 -6.65 -0.81 -4.37
N CYS A 28 -5.54 -1.29 -3.81
CA CYS A 28 -4.35 -0.43 -3.58
C CYS A 28 -3.58 -0.07 -4.87
N LEU A 29 -3.87 -0.73 -6.00
CA LEU A 29 -3.27 -0.51 -7.32
C LEU A 29 -1.76 -0.74 -7.42
N SER A 30 -1.08 -1.15 -6.35
CA SER A 30 0.38 -1.35 -6.38
C SER A 30 0.79 -2.37 -7.44
N CYS A 31 0.14 -3.55 -7.48
CA CYS A 31 0.46 -4.58 -8.47
C CYS A 31 0.11 -4.17 -9.91
N TYR A 32 -0.91 -3.32 -10.08
CA TYR A 32 -1.33 -2.80 -11.39
C TYR A 32 -0.21 -1.95 -11.99
N TRP A 33 0.24 -0.92 -11.25
CA TRP A 33 1.32 -0.03 -11.70
C TRP A 33 2.69 -0.71 -11.77
N ALA A 34 2.89 -1.76 -10.97
CA ALA A 34 4.14 -2.50 -10.93
C ALA A 34 4.34 -3.49 -12.09
N CYS A 35 3.29 -3.88 -12.81
CA CYS A 35 3.43 -4.93 -13.81
C CYS A 35 4.09 -4.40 -15.10
N PRO A 36 5.31 -4.87 -15.47
CA PRO A 36 6.01 -4.35 -16.65
C PRO A 36 5.39 -4.79 -17.98
N TYR A 37 4.46 -5.75 -17.94
CA TYR A 37 3.78 -6.31 -19.12
C TYR A 37 2.28 -5.96 -19.15
N GLU A 38 1.84 -5.05 -18.28
CA GLU A 38 0.42 -4.64 -18.19
C GLU A 38 -0.55 -5.83 -18.03
N ALA A 39 -0.08 -6.91 -17.42
CA ALA A 39 -0.82 -8.15 -17.22
C ALA A 39 -1.73 -8.12 -15.98
N ARG A 40 -1.76 -7.01 -15.23
CA ARG A 40 -2.65 -6.82 -14.08
C ARG A 40 -3.80 -5.94 -14.52
N GLU A 41 -5.01 -6.47 -14.49
CA GLU A 41 -6.21 -5.76 -14.92
C GLU A 41 -7.06 -5.29 -13.72
N LEU A 42 -7.65 -4.12 -13.86
CA LEU A 42 -8.60 -3.57 -12.90
C LEU A 42 -9.99 -4.13 -13.18
N ILE A 43 -10.64 -4.56 -12.11
CA ILE A 43 -12.04 -4.94 -12.13
C ILE A 43 -12.71 -4.04 -11.10
N GLU A 44 -13.70 -3.29 -11.54
CA GLU A 44 -14.52 -2.51 -10.63
C GLU A 44 -15.36 -3.47 -9.79
N SER A 45 -15.34 -3.25 -8.48
CA SER A 45 -16.15 -3.99 -7.52
C SER A 45 -16.84 -2.98 -6.63
N PRO A 46 -18.13 -3.17 -6.30
CA PRO A 46 -18.79 -2.34 -5.32
C PRO A 46 -18.07 -2.43 -3.97
N LEU A 47 -18.17 -1.35 -3.19
CA LEU A 47 -17.80 -1.40 -1.79
C LEU A 47 -18.76 -2.35 -1.08
N ASP A 48 -18.19 -3.30 -0.36
CA ASP A 48 -18.95 -4.22 0.46
C ASP A 48 -19.24 -3.53 1.80
N GLY A 49 -20.34 -2.76 1.81
CA GLY A 49 -20.78 -2.02 2.99
C GLY A 49 -21.30 -2.90 4.12
N GLU A 50 -21.66 -4.15 3.84
CA GLU A 50 -22.10 -5.12 4.85
C GLU A 50 -20.89 -5.66 5.65
N ASN A 51 -19.75 -5.83 4.99
CA ASN A 51 -18.52 -6.31 5.60
C ASN A 51 -17.71 -5.16 6.22
N SER A 52 -18.24 -4.56 7.29
CA SER A 52 -17.52 -3.58 8.10
C SER A 52 -16.62 -4.25 9.15
N VAL A 53 -15.45 -3.66 9.42
CA VAL A 53 -14.54 -4.06 10.49
C VAL A 53 -14.34 -2.91 11.47
N THR A 54 -13.99 -3.23 12.71
CA THR A 54 -13.64 -2.24 13.74
C THR A 54 -12.14 -2.05 13.79
N VAL A 55 -11.69 -0.82 13.58
CA VAL A 55 -10.28 -0.41 13.76
C VAL A 55 -10.18 0.60 14.90
N TYR A 56 -9.04 0.65 15.57
CA TYR A 56 -8.75 1.58 16.65
C TYR A 56 -7.74 2.62 16.17
N VAL A 57 -8.14 3.88 16.04
CA VAL A 57 -7.25 4.99 15.69
C VAL A 57 -6.98 5.81 16.94
N ASP A 58 -5.71 5.88 17.36
CA ASP A 58 -5.28 6.51 18.62
C ASP A 58 -6.13 6.05 19.83
N GLY A 59 -6.41 4.74 19.87
CA GLY A 59 -7.19 4.10 20.93
C GLY A 59 -8.72 4.23 20.80
N ARG A 60 -9.22 5.01 19.83
CA ARG A 60 -10.67 5.21 19.62
C ARG A 60 -11.21 4.25 18.55
N PRO A 61 -12.33 3.53 18.81
CA PRO A 61 -12.89 2.58 17.84
C PRO A 61 -13.66 3.28 16.72
N PHE A 62 -13.49 2.79 15.49
CA PHE A 62 -14.20 3.22 14.29
C PHE A 62 -14.61 2.03 13.44
N LYS A 63 -15.83 2.07 12.88
CA LYS A 63 -16.27 1.11 11.86
C LYS A 63 -15.93 1.62 10.46
N VAL A 64 -15.26 0.79 9.67
CA VAL A 64 -14.85 1.09 8.29
C VAL A 64 -15.12 -0.11 7.38
N PRO A 65 -15.25 0.07 6.05
CA PRO A 65 -15.37 -1.06 5.13
C PRO A 65 -14.16 -2.00 5.22
N GLY A 66 -14.38 -3.31 5.22
CA GLY A 66 -13.32 -4.32 5.35
C GLY A 66 -12.55 -4.63 4.06
N ASN A 67 -12.93 -4.02 2.93
CA ASN A 67 -12.30 -4.21 1.62
C ASN A 67 -11.44 -3.02 1.17
N VAL A 68 -10.87 -2.27 2.10
CA VAL A 68 -10.05 -1.10 1.75
C VAL A 68 -8.70 -1.10 2.48
N THR A 69 -7.81 -0.22 2.04
CA THR A 69 -6.53 0.00 2.71
C THR A 69 -6.71 0.85 3.95
N VAL A 70 -5.74 0.84 4.87
CA VAL A 70 -5.74 1.71 6.05
C VAL A 70 -5.79 3.18 5.63
N ALA A 71 -5.07 3.58 4.59
CA ALA A 71 -5.14 4.95 4.06
C ALA A 71 -6.56 5.32 3.63
N LYS A 72 -7.24 4.41 2.91
CA LYS A 72 -8.61 4.67 2.44
C LYS A 72 -9.62 4.70 3.58
N ALA A 73 -9.44 3.85 4.59
CA ALA A 73 -10.22 3.88 5.82
C ALA A 73 -10.05 5.22 6.55
N LEU A 74 -8.83 5.73 6.69
CA LEU A 74 -8.57 7.04 7.29
C LEU A 74 -9.23 8.18 6.50
N GLU A 75 -9.19 8.14 5.16
CA GLU A 75 -9.93 9.11 4.33
C GLU A 75 -11.44 9.09 4.64
N TYR A 76 -12.06 7.91 4.83
CA TYR A 76 -13.47 7.82 5.22
C TYR A 76 -13.77 8.39 6.60
N LEU A 77 -12.80 8.36 7.51
CA LEU A 77 -12.88 8.99 8.83
C LEU A 77 -12.62 10.51 8.79
N GLY A 78 -12.39 11.07 7.60
CA GLY A 78 -12.15 12.50 7.39
C GLY A 78 -10.69 12.92 7.52
N PHE A 79 -9.75 11.97 7.64
CA PHE A 79 -8.32 12.28 7.63
C PHE A 79 -7.91 12.80 6.25
N ARG A 80 -7.07 13.85 6.24
CA ARG A 80 -6.53 14.44 5.01
C ARG A 80 -5.03 14.20 4.98
N PHE A 81 -4.58 13.57 3.91
CA PHE A 81 -3.15 13.43 3.62
C PHE A 81 -2.62 14.73 3.02
N ASP A 82 -1.44 15.12 3.46
CA ASP A 82 -0.73 16.29 2.97
C ASP A 82 -0.20 16.07 1.55
N PRO A 83 0.08 17.15 0.80
CA PRO A 83 0.70 17.04 -0.51
C PRO A 83 2.11 16.42 -0.45
N PRO A 84 2.57 15.79 -1.54
CA PRO A 84 3.95 15.31 -1.64
C PRO A 84 4.97 16.41 -1.35
N GLY A 85 6.04 16.09 -0.62
CA GLY A 85 7.11 17.03 -0.27
C GLY A 85 6.82 17.89 0.98
N SER A 86 5.62 17.78 1.55
CA SER A 86 5.32 18.31 2.88
C SER A 86 6.08 17.53 3.98
N ARG A 87 6.08 18.07 5.20
CA ARG A 87 6.58 17.37 6.40
C ARG A 87 5.55 16.42 7.00
N GLY A 88 4.29 16.46 6.56
CA GLY A 88 3.23 15.62 7.09
C GLY A 88 3.04 14.33 6.29
N LEU A 89 2.02 13.57 6.70
CA LEU A 89 1.70 12.26 6.15
C LEU A 89 1.13 12.42 4.73
N SER A 90 1.75 11.80 3.72
CA SER A 90 1.34 11.96 2.32
C SER A 90 1.19 10.62 1.59
N LEU A 91 0.29 10.59 0.61
CA LEU A 91 0.11 9.46 -0.31
C LEU A 91 0.94 9.66 -1.60
N ALA A 92 2.22 10.03 -1.47
CA ALA A 92 3.04 10.48 -2.60
C ALA A 92 3.21 9.43 -3.71
N CYS A 93 3.55 8.18 -3.36
CA CYS A 93 3.76 7.12 -4.37
C CYS A 93 2.54 6.25 -4.64
N ARG A 94 1.66 6.06 -3.64
CA ARG A 94 0.53 5.10 -3.64
C ARG A 94 0.89 3.64 -3.99
N THR A 95 2.16 3.27 -3.99
CA THR A 95 2.66 1.97 -4.49
C THR A 95 3.60 1.26 -3.52
N SER A 96 3.59 1.64 -2.23
CA SER A 96 4.42 1.10 -1.12
C SER A 96 5.90 1.53 -1.07
N GLY A 97 6.45 2.16 -2.11
CA GLY A 97 7.90 2.41 -2.20
C GLY A 97 8.44 3.55 -1.32
N CYS A 98 7.70 4.65 -1.20
CA CYS A 98 8.23 5.88 -0.60
C CYS A 98 8.11 5.99 0.92
N TRP A 99 7.26 5.16 1.56
CA TRP A 99 6.95 5.21 3.00
C TRP A 99 6.44 6.55 3.57
N ALA A 100 6.16 7.55 2.75
CA ALA A 100 5.63 8.85 3.20
C ALA A 100 4.22 8.78 3.83
N CYS A 101 3.53 7.65 3.66
CA CYS A 101 2.22 7.35 4.24
C CYS A 101 2.31 6.46 5.49
N ALA A 102 3.52 6.21 6.00
CA ALA A 102 3.72 5.22 7.04
C ALA A 102 3.20 5.69 8.39
N LEU A 103 2.52 4.77 9.10
CA LEU A 103 2.00 4.95 10.44
C LEU A 103 2.36 3.74 11.30
N VAL A 104 2.17 3.84 12.61
CA VAL A 104 2.32 2.67 13.49
C VAL A 104 1.04 1.86 13.39
N ILE A 105 1.14 0.63 12.88
CA ILE A 105 0.02 -0.31 12.75
C ILE A 105 0.40 -1.57 13.54
N ASP A 106 -0.42 -1.92 14.52
CA ASP A 106 -0.21 -3.06 15.42
C ASP A 106 1.21 -3.10 16.04
N GLY A 107 1.76 -1.92 16.36
CA GLY A 107 3.07 -1.73 16.98
C GLY A 107 4.26 -1.64 16.02
N GLY A 108 4.06 -1.86 14.72
CA GLY A 108 5.09 -1.76 13.68
C GLY A 108 4.89 -0.56 12.75
N LEU A 109 5.98 0.03 12.25
CA LEU A 109 5.88 1.05 11.21
C LEU A 109 5.48 0.39 9.89
N GLU A 110 4.32 0.78 9.33
CA GLU A 110 3.73 0.13 8.16
C GLU A 110 3.10 1.13 7.18
N ARG A 111 2.97 0.71 5.92
CA ARG A 111 2.54 1.56 4.79
C ARG A 111 1.03 1.54 4.61
N THR A 112 0.36 2.58 5.08
CA THR A 112 -1.11 2.69 5.03
C THR A 112 -1.71 2.55 3.63
N CYS A 113 -0.99 2.96 2.57
CA CYS A 113 -1.48 2.91 1.18
C CYS A 113 -1.64 1.50 0.61
N VAL A 114 -1.01 0.48 1.18
CA VAL A 114 -1.10 -0.93 0.70
C VAL A 114 -1.57 -1.91 1.77
N THR A 115 -1.49 -1.55 3.04
CA THR A 115 -1.95 -2.41 4.14
C THR A 115 -3.49 -2.49 4.16
N PRO A 116 -4.10 -3.69 4.05
CA PRO A 116 -5.55 -3.85 4.18
C PRO A 116 -5.98 -3.64 5.64
N VAL A 117 -7.17 -3.09 5.88
CA VAL A 117 -7.74 -3.06 7.23
C VAL A 117 -8.10 -4.47 7.71
N ARG A 118 -8.04 -4.69 9.02
CA ARG A 118 -8.46 -5.93 9.69
C ARG A 118 -9.23 -5.58 10.95
N ASP A 119 -10.16 -6.46 11.34
CA ASP A 119 -10.89 -6.26 12.59
C ASP A 119 -9.93 -6.30 13.79
N GLY A 120 -10.11 -5.36 14.72
CA GLY A 120 -9.24 -5.18 15.87
C GLY A 120 -7.92 -4.44 15.61
N MET A 121 -7.62 -4.07 14.36
CA MET A 121 -6.37 -3.38 14.00
C MET A 121 -6.20 -2.07 14.75
N ARG A 122 -4.98 -1.79 15.23
CA ARG A 122 -4.62 -0.56 15.93
C ARG A 122 -3.73 0.32 15.06
N VAL A 123 -4.11 1.58 14.89
CA VAL A 123 -3.39 2.58 14.11
C VAL A 123 -3.06 3.76 15.03
N GLU A 124 -1.78 4.09 15.16
CA GLU A 124 -1.32 5.30 15.84
C GLU A 124 -0.88 6.31 14.78
N LEU A 125 -1.46 7.52 14.84
CA LEU A 125 -1.19 8.58 13.85
C LEU A 125 0.19 9.23 14.04
N ASP A 126 0.73 9.17 15.26
CA ASP A 126 2.07 9.68 15.57
C ASP A 126 3.14 8.60 15.33
N ALA A 127 3.84 8.72 14.20
CA ALA A 127 4.99 7.89 13.85
C ALA A 127 6.35 8.60 14.10
N SER A 128 6.37 9.77 14.76
CA SER A 128 7.57 10.62 14.89
C SER A 128 8.74 9.94 15.60
N ARG A 129 8.46 8.97 16.48
CA ARG A 129 9.46 8.16 17.19
C ARG A 129 10.18 7.14 16.30
N TYR A 130 9.67 6.85 15.10
CA TYR A 130 10.27 5.91 14.17
C TYR A 130 11.15 6.62 13.15
N ARG A 131 12.26 5.96 12.76
CA ARG A 131 13.07 6.43 11.63
C ARG A 131 12.30 6.21 10.33
N PRO A 132 12.17 7.25 9.47
CA PRO A 132 11.59 7.06 8.14
C PRO A 132 12.33 5.98 7.37
N LEU A 133 11.56 5.05 6.78
CA LEU A 133 12.10 4.00 5.94
C LEU A 133 11.96 4.39 4.47
N ARG A 134 12.70 3.70 3.60
CA ARG A 134 12.45 3.69 2.15
C ARG A 134 12.93 2.37 1.59
N ILE A 135 12.31 1.90 0.52
CA ILE A 135 12.86 0.74 -0.20
C ILE A 135 14.12 1.19 -0.93
N VAL A 136 15.23 0.51 -0.67
CA VAL A 136 16.49 0.66 -1.42
C VAL A 136 16.72 -0.65 -2.14
N HIS A 137 16.50 -0.68 -3.46
CA HIS A 137 16.88 -1.82 -4.28
C HIS A 137 18.35 -1.68 -4.68
N GLY A 138 19.03 -2.81 -4.86
CA GLY A 138 20.38 -2.83 -5.43
C GLY A 138 20.36 -2.45 -6.92
N PRO A 139 21.55 -2.32 -7.55
CA PRO A 139 21.62 -2.20 -9.00
C PRO A 139 20.96 -3.40 -9.66
N GLU A 140 19.95 -3.15 -10.49
CA GLU A 140 19.27 -4.19 -11.28
C GLU A 140 19.85 -4.21 -12.70
N PRO A 141 20.14 -5.39 -13.27
CA PRO A 141 20.59 -5.49 -14.64
C PRO A 141 19.47 -5.01 -15.56
N HIS A 142 19.71 -3.87 -16.20
CA HIS A 142 18.81 -3.30 -17.20
C HIS A 142 19.52 -3.26 -18.55
N VAL A 143 18.73 -3.40 -19.64
CA VAL A 143 19.23 -3.47 -21.03
C VAL A 143 20.03 -2.25 -21.46
N VAL A 144 19.87 -1.13 -20.76
CA VAL A 144 20.63 0.12 -20.96
C VAL A 144 21.84 0.19 -20.03
N GLY A 145 22.80 -0.75 -20.14
CA GLY A 145 24.17 -0.64 -19.60
C GLY A 145 24.36 -0.39 -18.09
N GLY A 146 25.04 -1.31 -17.40
CA GLY A 146 25.21 -1.30 -15.93
C GLY A 146 25.72 0.01 -15.34
N LYS A 147 25.06 0.46 -14.26
CA LYS A 147 25.62 1.48 -13.34
C LYS A 147 26.72 0.85 -12.48
N GLY A 148 27.86 0.67 -13.11
CA GLY A 148 29.09 0.19 -12.47
C GLY A 148 30.29 0.78 -13.20
N THR A 149 30.58 2.03 -12.90
CA THR A 149 31.92 2.60 -13.10
C THR A 149 32.39 3.17 -11.75
N PRO A 150 33.70 3.05 -11.43
CA PRO A 150 34.25 2.94 -10.07
C PRO A 150 33.95 4.12 -9.12
#